data_AF-A0AAD5RA71-F1
#
_entry.id   AF-A0AAD5RA71-F1
#
_cell.length_a   1.000
_cell.length_b   1.000
_cell.length_c   1.000
_cell.angle_alpha   90.00
_cell.angle_beta   90.00
_cell.angle_gamma   90.00
#
_symmetry.space_group_name_H-M   'P 1'
#
loop_
_entity.id
_entity.type
_entity.pdbx_description
1 polymer ?
#
loop_
_entity_poly.entity_id
_entity_poly.type
_entity_poly.pdbx_seq_one_letter_code
_entity_poly.pdbx_strand_id
1 'polypeptide(L)'
;MGRSRAQGSPGLPSLREMKLQCAVEDCIAVMYLKTLQDSNGREVKEVFVQLSGPNGEQLSEVKIPWSDGELEPSEIKYLASEERLVLTNNATSVTVPIRISRLRDVLSNVRPVSPPKRFACFSSTSNPQDGSGERRLHSAIKTFAKDPLADGAWKEVSKYLSVKGADVDGFLTRNEQYAIMHSLPVQSFTPKELRNICEILIRTNVFGPSCLGAFYELCLSLEQIPLVRSVIQSSNALTEECLAVLLNFVASLLSIEKPQEGDNELLACLLQRQFDPRRLGEVAARKITSRHASFLLRACMDIYVVTEYGLVAEQALLLMSVLTDTFGSRLVWENDSHHVAKEALEFFERMSDVMSSFEEIDVKRTQIVKAEKDDFALYKIEKITLPRRSLKW
;
A
#
# COMPACT_ATOMS: atom_id res chain seq x y z
N MET A 1 -13.25 66.96 -15.67
CA MET A 1 -12.38 66.72 -16.84
C MET A 1 -11.24 65.84 -16.35
N GLY A 2 -11.01 64.59 -16.75
CA GLY A 2 -11.32 63.89 -17.99
C GLY A 2 -10.00 63.28 -18.51
N ARG A 3 -9.98 61.95 -18.72
CA ARG A 3 -8.91 61.07 -19.28
C ARG A 3 -7.89 60.60 -18.23
N SER A 4 -7.90 59.35 -17.74
CA SER A 4 -8.02 58.02 -18.37
C SER A 4 -6.92 57.72 -19.40
N ARG A 5 -5.93 56.91 -19.00
CA ARG A 5 -5.04 56.16 -19.88
C ARG A 5 -5.02 54.71 -19.39
N ALA A 6 -5.68 53.85 -20.16
CA ALA A 6 -5.65 52.39 -20.11
C ALA A 6 -4.20 51.88 -20.24
N GLN A 7 -3.75 50.96 -19.38
CA GLN A 7 -3.78 49.51 -19.58
C GLN A 7 -3.28 49.04 -20.97
N GLY A 8 -2.11 48.41 -20.95
CA GLY A 8 -1.64 47.48 -21.97
C GLY A 8 -1.03 46.28 -21.25
N SER A 9 -1.87 45.36 -20.79
CA SER A 9 -1.44 44.05 -20.29
C SER A 9 -1.09 43.16 -21.47
N PRO A 10 0.02 42.39 -21.45
CA PRO A 10 0.31 41.43 -22.50
C PRO A 10 -0.78 40.35 -22.52
N GLY A 11 -1.43 40.18 -23.67
CA GLY A 11 -2.54 39.26 -23.85
C GLY A 11 -2.14 37.82 -23.53
N LEU A 12 -2.95 37.14 -22.72
CA LEU A 12 -2.90 35.70 -22.59
C LEU A 12 -3.17 35.06 -23.97
N PRO A 13 -2.44 34.01 -24.36
CA PRO A 13 -2.71 33.29 -25.61
C PRO A 13 -4.12 32.70 -25.58
N SER A 14 -4.92 33.00 -26.60
CA SER A 14 -6.27 32.47 -26.76
C SER A 14 -6.21 30.97 -27.07
N LEU A 15 -6.64 30.14 -26.11
CA LEU A 15 -6.91 28.71 -26.33
C LEU A 15 -8.12 28.57 -27.27
N ARG A 16 -7.91 28.19 -28.53
CA ARG A 16 -8.96 27.61 -29.36
C ARG A 16 -9.05 26.13 -29.00
N GLU A 17 -10.03 25.78 -28.18
CA GLU A 17 -10.27 24.39 -27.76
C GLU A 17 -10.93 23.57 -28.87
N MET A 18 -10.13 22.82 -29.63
CA MET A 18 -10.61 21.61 -30.32
C MET A 18 -10.30 20.42 -29.40
N LYS A 19 -11.31 19.88 -28.74
CA LYS A 19 -11.16 18.80 -27.73
C LYS A 19 -11.44 17.45 -28.38
N LEU A 20 -10.40 16.79 -28.90
CA LEU A 20 -10.48 15.35 -29.19
C LEU A 20 -10.19 14.60 -27.90
N GLN A 21 -11.01 13.62 -27.56
CA GLN A 21 -10.86 12.85 -26.32
C GLN A 21 -11.02 11.35 -26.56
N CYS A 22 -10.27 10.53 -25.83
CA CYS A 22 -10.49 9.10 -25.77
C CYS A 22 -10.31 8.56 -24.34
N ALA A 23 -11.06 7.52 -24.01
CA ALA A 23 -10.89 6.79 -22.76
C ALA A 23 -9.64 5.90 -22.81
N VAL A 24 -8.82 5.95 -21.76
CA VAL A 24 -7.63 5.12 -21.56
C VAL A 24 -7.80 4.43 -20.20
N GLU A 25 -8.36 3.22 -20.20
CA GLU A 25 -8.78 2.53 -18.97
C GLU A 25 -9.66 3.44 -18.07
N ASP A 26 -9.17 3.80 -16.87
CA ASP A 26 -9.85 4.66 -15.89
C ASP A 26 -9.54 6.17 -16.08
N CYS A 27 -8.80 6.54 -17.12
CA CYS A 27 -8.37 7.90 -17.43
C CYS A 27 -8.98 8.43 -18.73
N ILE A 28 -8.90 9.74 -18.93
CA ILE A 28 -9.30 10.41 -20.17
C ILE A 28 -8.08 11.09 -20.76
N ALA A 29 -7.72 10.73 -21.99
CA ALA A 29 -6.75 11.48 -22.77
C ALA A 29 -7.47 12.56 -23.57
N VAL A 30 -7.06 13.81 -23.41
CA VAL A 30 -7.59 14.98 -24.12
C VAL A 30 -6.47 15.58 -24.95
N MET A 31 -6.67 15.67 -26.26
CA MET A 31 -5.80 16.41 -27.14
C MET A 31 -6.28 17.87 -27.24
N TYR A 32 -5.34 18.80 -27.19
CA TYR A 32 -5.61 20.21 -27.43
C TYR A 32 -4.46 20.88 -28.20
N LEU A 33 -4.76 22.02 -28.81
CA LEU A 33 -3.82 22.81 -29.61
C LEU A 33 -3.44 24.08 -28.86
N LYS A 34 -2.14 24.38 -28.80
CA LYS A 34 -1.62 25.63 -28.25
C LYS A 34 -0.99 26.44 -29.38
N THR A 35 -1.47 27.66 -29.59
CA THR A 35 -0.83 28.58 -30.54
C THR A 35 0.20 29.40 -29.79
N LEU A 36 1.46 29.30 -30.21
CA LEU A 36 2.58 30.06 -29.68
C LEU A 36 3.11 31.01 -30.75
N GLN A 37 3.63 32.16 -30.33
CA GLN A 37 4.39 33.04 -31.24
C GLN A 37 5.86 32.66 -31.16
N ASP A 38 6.45 32.31 -32.30
CA ASP A 38 7.89 32.12 -32.42
C ASP A 38 8.60 33.49 -32.35
N SER A 39 9.89 33.47 -32.05
CA SER A 39 10.85 34.58 -32.03
C SER A 39 10.83 35.48 -33.27
N ASN A 40 10.33 34.98 -34.40
CA ASN A 40 10.13 35.72 -35.66
C ASN A 40 8.69 36.25 -35.86
N GLY A 41 7.83 36.20 -34.84
CA GLY A 41 6.43 36.68 -34.90
C GLY A 41 5.48 35.79 -35.70
N ARG A 42 5.90 34.56 -36.06
CA ARG A 42 5.03 33.58 -36.74
C ARG A 42 4.27 32.75 -35.69
N GLU A 43 2.97 32.55 -35.94
CA GLU A 43 2.16 31.65 -35.12
C GLU A 43 2.49 30.19 -35.44
N VAL A 44 3.01 29.48 -34.45
CA VAL A 44 3.27 28.03 -34.50
C VAL A 44 2.19 27.33 -33.67
N LYS A 45 1.53 26.34 -34.27
CA LYS A 45 0.54 25.52 -33.57
C LYS A 45 1.20 24.25 -33.06
N GLU A 46 1.16 24.05 -31.76
CA GLU A 46 1.70 22.87 -31.10
C GLU A 46 0.57 21.95 -30.62
N VAL A 47 0.73 20.64 -30.85
CA VAL A 47 -0.22 19.61 -30.42
C VAL A 47 0.20 19.06 -29.06
N PHE A 48 -0.73 19.04 -28.11
CA PHE A 48 -0.52 18.46 -26.78
C PHE A 48 -1.55 17.37 -26.51
N VAL A 49 -1.14 16.36 -25.77
CA VAL A 49 -2.03 15.37 -25.16
C VAL A 49 -1.89 15.46 -23.66
N GLN A 50 -3.02 15.71 -23.00
CA GLN A 50 -3.15 15.71 -21.56
C GLN A 50 -3.88 14.45 -21.11
N LEU A 51 -3.30 13.74 -20.15
CA LEU A 51 -3.95 12.63 -19.46
C LEU A 51 -4.55 13.16 -18.17
N SER A 52 -5.86 13.01 -18.05
CA SER A 52 -6.61 13.35 -16.85
C SER A 52 -7.10 12.10 -16.14
N GLY A 53 -7.00 12.08 -14.82
CA GLY A 53 -7.50 11.01 -13.98
C GLY A 53 -9.02 10.99 -13.87
N PRO A 54 -9.59 10.00 -13.17
CA PRO A 54 -11.03 9.78 -13.09
C PRO A 54 -11.79 10.94 -12.39
N ASN A 55 -11.13 11.74 -11.55
CA ASN A 55 -11.74 12.91 -10.90
C ASN A 55 -11.43 14.23 -11.62
N GLY A 56 -10.85 14.17 -12.84
CA GLY A 56 -10.52 15.34 -13.66
C GLY A 56 -9.17 15.99 -13.36
N GLU A 57 -8.37 15.41 -12.47
CA GLU A 57 -7.01 15.87 -12.16
C GLU A 57 -6.04 15.63 -13.33
N GLN A 58 -5.15 16.59 -13.60
CA GLN A 58 -4.12 16.45 -14.63
C GLN A 58 -2.99 15.53 -14.14
N LEU A 59 -2.83 14.37 -14.77
CA LEU A 59 -1.79 13.39 -14.44
C LEU A 59 -0.50 13.61 -15.23
N SER A 60 -0.64 13.96 -16.51
CA SER A 60 0.50 14.15 -17.40
C SER A 60 0.12 15.01 -18.60
N GLU A 61 1.10 15.71 -19.16
CA GLU A 61 0.98 16.46 -20.40
C GLU A 61 2.21 16.22 -21.27
N VAL A 62 1.97 15.86 -22.53
CA VAL A 62 3.04 15.53 -23.47
C VAL A 62 2.85 16.34 -24.74
N LYS A 63 3.92 17.02 -25.15
CA LYS A 63 4.00 17.68 -26.45
C LYS A 63 4.21 16.63 -27.54
N ILE A 64 3.38 16.65 -28.57
CA ILE A 64 3.45 15.70 -29.67
C ILE A 64 4.20 16.36 -30.83
N PRO A 65 5.23 15.70 -31.39
CA PRO A 65 5.87 16.17 -32.61
C PRO A 65 4.90 16.00 -33.77
N TRP A 66 4.27 17.09 -34.20
CA TRP A 66 3.39 17.15 -35.36
C TRP A 66 4.02 18.05 -36.41
N SER A 67 4.07 17.60 -37.66
CA SER A 67 4.79 18.31 -38.72
C SER A 67 4.15 19.66 -39.05
N ASP A 68 4.98 20.71 -39.16
CA ASP A 68 4.53 22.02 -39.60
C ASP A 68 4.01 21.96 -41.04
N GLY A 69 2.73 22.29 -41.24
CA GLY A 69 2.06 22.30 -42.54
C GLY A 69 1.10 21.14 -42.81
N GLU A 70 1.03 20.14 -41.92
CA GLU A 70 0.02 19.08 -42.00
C GLU A 70 -1.32 19.51 -41.39
N LEU A 71 -2.42 18.88 -41.85
CA LEU A 71 -3.74 19.09 -41.26
C LEU A 71 -3.74 18.65 -39.79
N GLU A 72 -4.52 19.38 -38.97
CA GLU A 72 -4.68 19.09 -37.55
C GLU A 72 -5.20 17.65 -37.33
N PRO A 73 -4.81 16.98 -36.24
CA PRO A 73 -5.32 15.65 -35.93
C PRO A 73 -6.86 15.67 -35.87
N SER A 74 -7.50 14.69 -36.50
CA SER A 74 -8.96 14.55 -36.52
C SER A 74 -9.48 13.47 -35.58
N GLU A 75 -8.62 12.53 -35.18
CA GLU A 75 -8.98 11.40 -34.33
C GLU A 75 -7.87 11.04 -33.34
N ILE A 76 -8.27 10.64 -32.13
CA ILE A 76 -7.40 10.07 -31.10
C ILE A 76 -7.93 8.69 -30.70
N LYS A 77 -7.06 7.68 -30.72
CA LYS A 77 -7.39 6.29 -30.39
C LYS A 77 -6.39 5.70 -29.41
N TYR A 78 -6.88 4.92 -28.46
CA TYR A 78 -6.05 4.15 -27.54
C TYR A 78 -5.98 2.68 -27.97
N LEU A 79 -4.76 2.15 -28.08
CA LEU A 79 -4.49 0.76 -28.41
C LEU A 79 -4.01 0.02 -27.15
N ALA A 80 -4.93 -0.68 -26.50
CA ALA A 80 -4.67 -1.37 -25.23
C ALA A 80 -3.61 -2.48 -25.33
N SER A 81 -3.51 -3.16 -26.46
CA SER A 81 -2.51 -4.22 -26.69
C SER A 81 -1.07 -3.70 -26.76
N GLU A 82 -0.87 -2.40 -27.03
CA GLU A 82 0.46 -1.81 -27.20
C GLU A 82 0.78 -0.72 -26.17
N GLU A 83 -0.17 -0.37 -25.29
CA GLU A 83 -0.08 0.77 -24.36
C GLU A 83 0.26 2.11 -25.06
N ARG A 84 -0.39 2.41 -26.19
CA ARG A 84 -0.10 3.61 -26.99
C ARG A 84 -1.35 4.37 -27.38
N LEU A 85 -1.22 5.70 -27.46
CA LEU A 85 -2.18 6.55 -28.17
C LEU A 85 -1.76 6.75 -29.61
N VAL A 86 -2.73 6.79 -30.50
CA VAL A 86 -2.56 7.10 -31.92
C VAL A 86 -3.38 8.34 -32.23
N LEU A 87 -2.70 9.38 -32.70
CA LEU A 87 -3.29 10.59 -33.26
C LEU A 87 -3.23 10.48 -34.78
N THR A 88 -4.34 10.73 -35.47
CA THR A 88 -4.40 10.63 -36.94
C THR A 88 -5.28 11.72 -37.55
N ASN A 89 -4.92 12.18 -38.74
CA ASN A 89 -5.74 13.02 -39.61
C ASN A 89 -6.19 12.29 -40.90
N ASN A 90 -6.13 10.93 -40.90
CA ASN A 90 -6.30 10.02 -42.04
C ASN A 90 -5.18 10.00 -43.09
N ALA A 91 -4.27 10.97 -43.10
CA ALA A 91 -3.10 11.02 -43.99
C ALA A 91 -1.78 10.73 -43.26
N THR A 92 -1.67 11.20 -42.01
CA THR A 92 -0.52 11.02 -41.13
C THR A 92 -0.96 10.54 -39.77
N SER A 93 -0.15 9.67 -39.16
CA SER A 93 -0.38 9.13 -37.83
C SER A 93 0.86 9.26 -36.95
N VAL A 94 0.65 9.69 -35.71
CA VAL A 94 1.70 9.79 -34.70
C VAL A 94 1.30 8.91 -33.52
N THR A 95 2.24 8.07 -33.08
CA THR A 95 2.05 7.20 -31.92
C THR A 95 2.76 7.77 -30.70
N VAL A 96 2.04 7.79 -29.58
CA VAL A 96 2.50 8.34 -28.31
C VAL A 96 2.51 7.21 -27.29
N PRO A 97 3.69 6.78 -26.80
CA PRO A 97 3.75 5.74 -25.78
C PRO A 97 3.20 6.26 -24.46
N ILE A 98 2.21 5.56 -23.90
CA ILE A 98 1.76 5.77 -22.53
C ILE A 98 2.34 4.65 -21.68
N ARG A 99 3.16 4.97 -20.69
CA ARG A 99 3.61 3.98 -19.70
C ARG A 99 2.52 3.75 -18.68
N ILE A 100 1.54 2.91 -19.01
CA ILE A 100 0.35 2.67 -18.18
C ILE A 100 0.72 2.00 -16.86
N SER A 101 1.76 1.16 -16.83
CA SER A 101 2.36 0.64 -15.60
C SER A 101 2.70 1.73 -14.58
N ARG A 102 3.37 2.81 -15.01
CA ARG A 102 3.68 3.97 -14.15
C ARG A 102 2.44 4.78 -13.78
N LEU A 103 1.42 4.83 -14.65
CA LEU A 103 0.15 5.48 -14.33
C LEU A 103 -0.68 4.66 -13.34
N ARG A 104 -0.64 3.32 -13.39
CA ARG A 104 -1.28 2.47 -12.38
C ARG A 104 -0.63 2.64 -11.03
N ASP A 105 0.69 2.83 -10.95
CA ASP A 105 1.38 3.17 -9.70
C ASP A 105 0.99 4.55 -9.17
N VAL A 106 0.81 5.54 -10.04
CA VAL A 106 0.33 6.88 -9.63
C VAL A 106 -1.15 6.82 -9.25
N LEU A 107 -1.98 6.09 -9.99
CA LEU A 107 -3.41 5.94 -9.72
C LEU A 107 -3.69 5.02 -8.53
N SER A 108 -2.83 4.06 -8.19
CA SER A 108 -2.93 3.29 -6.95
C SER A 108 -2.52 4.12 -5.73
N ASN A 109 -1.67 5.13 -5.92
CA ASN A 109 -1.36 6.14 -4.92
C ASN A 109 -2.40 7.27 -4.83
N VAL A 110 -3.13 7.57 -5.91
CA VAL A 110 -4.15 8.63 -5.99
C VAL A 110 -5.56 8.11 -5.73
N ARG A 111 -5.87 6.85 -6.05
CA ARG A 111 -7.09 6.20 -5.56
C ARG A 111 -6.91 5.99 -4.07
N PRO A 112 -7.70 6.65 -3.21
CA PRO A 112 -7.77 6.22 -1.84
C PRO A 112 -8.38 4.83 -1.88
N VAL A 113 -7.54 3.80 -1.72
CA VAL A 113 -7.97 2.63 -0.95
C VAL A 113 -8.57 3.25 0.30
N SER A 114 -9.90 3.18 0.42
CA SER A 114 -10.62 3.70 1.57
C SER A 114 -9.78 3.34 2.79
N PRO A 115 -9.30 4.35 3.55
CA PRO A 115 -8.37 4.08 4.61
C PRO A 115 -8.98 2.99 5.50
N PRO A 116 -8.18 2.03 6.01
CA PRO A 116 -8.68 1.20 7.11
C PRO A 116 -9.28 2.17 8.12
N LYS A 117 -10.48 1.88 8.63
CA LYS A 117 -11.42 2.79 9.33
C LYS A 117 -10.81 3.78 10.34
N ARG A 118 -9.56 3.57 10.76
CA ARG A 118 -8.72 4.47 11.58
C ARG A 118 -8.22 5.74 10.89
N PHE A 119 -8.20 5.88 9.55
CA PHE A 119 -7.73 7.13 8.91
C PHE A 119 -8.81 7.93 8.17
N ALA A 120 -10.09 7.56 8.31
CA ALA A 120 -11.21 8.34 7.74
C ALA A 120 -11.41 9.72 8.41
N CYS A 121 -10.68 10.04 9.49
CA CYS A 121 -10.92 11.23 10.30
C CYS A 121 -10.13 12.49 9.90
N PHE A 122 -9.30 12.47 8.85
CA PHE A 122 -8.46 13.65 8.53
C PHE A 122 -9.01 14.58 7.45
N SER A 123 -10.20 14.32 6.90
CA SER A 123 -10.83 15.24 5.94
C SER A 123 -12.34 15.27 6.10
N SER A 124 -12.78 15.68 7.28
CA SER A 124 -13.94 16.54 7.48
C SER A 124 -14.00 16.88 8.96
N THR A 125 -13.77 18.13 9.32
CA THR A 125 -14.39 18.70 10.52
C THR A 125 -15.89 18.71 10.25
N SER A 126 -16.54 17.56 10.37
CA SER A 126 -17.95 17.51 10.66
C SER A 126 -18.09 18.15 12.03
N ASN A 127 -18.74 19.29 12.06
CA ASN A 127 -19.22 19.89 13.30
C ASN A 127 -19.87 18.79 14.15
N PRO A 128 -19.53 18.65 15.44
CA PRO A 128 -20.08 17.59 16.26
C PRO A 128 -21.58 17.79 16.33
N GLN A 129 -22.34 16.88 15.71
CA GLN A 129 -23.72 16.67 16.09
C GLN A 129 -23.71 16.29 17.58
N ASP A 130 -24.57 16.96 18.33
CA ASP A 130 -24.71 16.90 19.79
C ASP A 130 -24.53 15.52 20.44
N GLY A 131 -23.83 15.49 21.57
CA GLY A 131 -23.79 14.31 22.44
C GLY A 131 -23.22 14.61 23.81
N SER A 132 -24.06 14.99 24.78
CA SER A 132 -23.65 15.15 26.18
C SER A 132 -22.89 13.93 26.77
N GLY A 133 -23.02 12.75 26.15
CA GLY A 133 -22.31 11.52 26.49
C GLY A 133 -20.82 11.50 26.12
N GLU A 134 -20.42 11.97 24.94
CA GLU A 134 -19.00 11.98 24.52
C GLU A 134 -18.17 12.96 25.36
N ARG A 135 -18.71 14.15 25.62
CA ARG A 135 -18.05 15.11 26.52
C ARG A 135 -17.89 14.55 27.94
N ARG A 136 -18.87 13.78 28.43
CA ARG A 136 -18.79 13.11 29.73
C ARG A 136 -17.77 11.98 29.73
N LEU A 137 -17.71 11.17 28.66
CA LEU A 137 -16.68 10.14 28.48
C LEU A 137 -15.27 10.76 28.50
N HIS A 138 -15.07 11.79 27.68
CA HIS A 138 -13.83 12.55 27.58
C HIS A 138 -13.41 13.17 28.92
N SER A 139 -14.37 13.77 29.65
CA SER A 139 -14.09 14.28 30.99
C SER A 139 -13.72 13.15 31.96
N ALA A 140 -14.45 12.05 31.97
CA ALA A 140 -14.21 10.93 32.88
C ALA A 140 -12.82 10.31 32.64
N ILE A 141 -12.45 10.07 31.38
CA ILE A 141 -11.16 9.45 31.05
C ILE A 141 -9.98 10.39 31.33
N LYS A 142 -10.14 11.71 31.16
CA LYS A 142 -9.12 12.69 31.58
C LYS A 142 -8.97 12.75 33.09
N THR A 143 -10.06 12.67 33.84
CA THR A 143 -10.01 12.62 35.31
C THR A 143 -9.28 11.36 35.77
N PHE A 144 -9.62 10.21 35.19
CA PHE A 144 -8.95 8.95 35.48
C PHE A 144 -7.47 8.95 35.09
N ALA A 145 -7.09 9.53 33.96
CA ALA A 145 -5.67 9.63 33.58
C ALA A 145 -4.84 10.50 34.54
N LYS A 146 -5.46 11.45 35.25
CA LYS A 146 -4.78 12.28 36.26
C LYS A 146 -4.58 11.55 37.58
N ASP A 147 -5.56 10.75 38.00
CA ASP A 147 -5.50 9.96 39.22
C ASP A 147 -6.16 8.58 39.02
N PRO A 148 -5.44 7.63 38.41
CA PRO A 148 -6.01 6.33 38.07
C PRO A 148 -6.14 5.38 39.27
N LEU A 149 -5.55 5.74 40.42
CA LEU A 149 -5.59 4.96 41.65
C LEU A 149 -6.69 5.42 42.62
N ALA A 150 -7.40 6.50 42.30
CA ALA A 150 -8.54 6.95 43.06
C ALA A 150 -9.65 5.88 43.12
N ASP A 151 -10.18 5.65 44.32
CA ASP A 151 -11.21 4.64 44.53
C ASP A 151 -12.47 4.94 43.69
N GLY A 152 -12.97 3.93 42.98
CA GLY A 152 -14.11 4.05 42.08
C GLY A 152 -13.86 4.75 40.74
N ALA A 153 -12.66 5.27 40.47
CA ALA A 153 -12.37 6.00 39.22
C ALA A 153 -12.53 5.11 37.98
N TRP A 154 -12.10 3.85 38.05
CA TRP A 154 -12.33 2.89 36.97
C TRP A 154 -13.82 2.58 36.75
N LYS A 155 -14.63 2.48 37.83
CA LYS A 155 -16.07 2.20 37.72
C LYS A 155 -16.79 3.32 36.96
N GLU A 156 -16.39 4.57 37.20
CA GLU A 156 -16.94 5.72 36.50
C GLU A 156 -16.59 5.70 35.01
N VAL A 157 -15.31 5.51 34.68
CA VAL A 157 -14.86 5.47 33.27
C VAL A 157 -15.43 4.27 32.52
N SER A 158 -15.45 3.10 33.16
CA SER A 158 -15.99 1.87 32.57
C SER A 158 -17.45 2.01 32.17
N LYS A 159 -18.26 2.74 32.95
CA LYS A 159 -19.66 3.04 32.61
C LYS A 159 -19.79 3.74 31.26
N TYR A 160 -18.89 4.67 30.95
CA TYR A 160 -18.91 5.42 29.70
C TYR A 160 -18.24 4.65 28.55
N LEU A 161 -17.12 3.96 28.79
CA LEU A 161 -16.43 3.14 27.77
C LEU A 161 -17.24 1.90 27.35
N SER A 162 -18.12 1.42 28.22
CA SER A 162 -19.00 0.28 27.93
C SER A 162 -20.12 0.62 26.93
N VAL A 163 -20.40 1.91 26.70
CA VAL A 163 -21.44 2.36 25.75
C VAL A 163 -21.06 1.98 24.32
N LYS A 164 -22.04 1.52 23.54
CA LYS A 164 -21.83 1.12 22.14
C LYS A 164 -21.44 2.34 21.31
N GLY A 165 -20.30 2.25 20.61
CA GLY A 165 -19.78 3.35 19.78
C GLY A 165 -18.85 4.31 20.51
N ALA A 166 -18.49 4.05 21.78
CA ALA A 166 -17.46 4.83 22.46
C ALA A 166 -16.11 4.68 21.74
N ASP A 167 -15.50 5.81 21.41
CA ASP A 167 -14.19 5.92 20.78
C ASP A 167 -13.42 7.08 21.41
N VAL A 168 -12.15 6.85 21.74
CA VAL A 168 -11.28 7.82 22.43
C VAL A 168 -10.00 8.07 21.63
N ASP A 169 -9.99 7.67 20.35
CA ASP A 169 -8.82 7.84 19.49
C ASP A 169 -8.37 9.31 19.43
N GLY A 170 -7.06 9.51 19.56
CA GLY A 170 -6.42 10.84 19.55
C GLY A 170 -6.75 11.78 20.72
N PHE A 171 -7.61 11.39 21.67
CA PHE A 171 -8.07 12.30 22.72
C PHE A 171 -7.11 12.42 23.91
N LEU A 172 -6.42 11.33 24.26
CA LEU A 172 -5.44 11.30 25.34
C LEU A 172 -4.04 11.64 24.82
N THR A 173 -3.30 12.43 25.60
CA THR A 173 -1.87 12.65 25.36
C THR A 173 -1.07 11.38 25.67
N ARG A 174 0.14 11.29 25.12
CA ARG A 174 1.04 10.16 25.34
C ARG A 174 1.27 9.89 26.85
N ASN A 175 1.47 10.93 27.65
CA ASN A 175 1.71 10.80 29.09
C ASN A 175 0.48 10.29 29.85
N GLU A 176 -0.72 10.72 29.46
CA GLU A 176 -1.98 10.24 30.04
C GLU A 176 -2.23 8.76 29.70
N GLN A 177 -1.92 8.35 28.46
CA GLN A 177 -1.96 6.94 28.07
C GLN A 177 -1.00 6.08 28.90
N TYR A 178 0.24 6.56 29.12
CA TYR A 178 1.19 5.86 30.01
C TYR A 178 0.69 5.79 31.46
N ALA A 179 0.09 6.86 32.00
CA ALA A 179 -0.44 6.86 33.36
C ALA A 179 -1.50 5.76 33.55
N ILE A 180 -2.42 5.63 32.60
CA ILE A 180 -3.41 4.54 32.58
C ILE A 180 -2.73 3.18 32.53
N MET A 181 -1.79 2.99 31.59
CA MET A 181 -1.09 1.72 31.39
C MET A 181 -0.32 1.28 32.64
N HIS A 182 0.39 2.21 33.30
CA HIS A 182 1.15 1.92 34.52
C HIS A 182 0.27 1.67 35.76
N SER A 183 -0.99 2.09 35.75
CA SER A 183 -1.90 1.81 36.85
C SER A 183 -2.48 0.39 36.83
N LEU A 184 -2.55 -0.25 35.66
CA LEU A 184 -3.21 -1.55 35.51
C LEU A 184 -2.55 -2.66 36.35
N PRO A 185 -1.21 -2.79 36.42
CA PRO A 185 -0.55 -3.81 37.25
C PRO A 185 -0.61 -3.52 38.74
N VAL A 186 -0.76 -2.25 39.12
CA VAL A 186 -0.76 -1.79 40.52
C VAL A 186 -2.13 -2.03 41.18
N GLN A 187 -3.19 -2.07 40.37
CA GLN A 187 -4.54 -2.30 40.84
C GLN A 187 -4.82 -3.79 41.03
N SER A 188 -5.50 -4.13 42.13
CA SER A 188 -5.84 -5.50 42.49
C SER A 188 -7.09 -5.99 41.73
N PHE A 189 -6.96 -6.15 40.41
CA PHE A 189 -8.01 -6.72 39.57
C PHE A 189 -7.96 -8.24 39.56
N THR A 190 -9.13 -8.88 39.52
CA THR A 190 -9.19 -10.31 39.18
C THR A 190 -8.79 -10.53 37.71
N PRO A 191 -8.29 -11.72 37.32
CA PRO A 191 -7.94 -11.99 35.92
C PRO A 191 -9.08 -11.77 34.93
N LYS A 192 -10.33 -12.03 35.36
CA LYS A 192 -11.53 -11.82 34.54
C LYS A 192 -11.86 -10.33 34.38
N GLU A 193 -11.74 -9.55 35.46
CA GLU A 193 -11.91 -8.10 35.39
C GLU A 193 -10.84 -7.48 34.52
N LEU A 194 -9.57 -7.84 34.72
CA LEU A 194 -8.47 -7.32 33.93
C LEU A 194 -8.64 -7.60 32.43
N ARG A 195 -9.09 -8.81 32.07
CA ARG A 195 -9.44 -9.12 30.68
C ARG A 195 -10.50 -8.18 30.12
N ASN A 196 -11.61 -8.01 30.84
CA ASN A 196 -12.70 -7.12 30.42
C ASN A 196 -12.23 -5.66 30.30
N ILE A 197 -11.35 -5.23 31.20
CA ILE A 197 -10.72 -3.91 31.16
C ILE A 197 -9.92 -3.75 29.86
N CYS A 198 -8.99 -4.66 29.59
CA CYS A 198 -8.14 -4.59 28.41
C CYS A 198 -8.96 -4.70 27.11
N GLU A 199 -10.00 -5.54 27.07
CA GLU A 199 -10.94 -5.62 25.94
C GLU A 199 -11.65 -4.28 25.67
N ILE A 200 -12.15 -3.63 26.72
CA ILE A 200 -12.79 -2.32 26.63
C ILE A 200 -11.80 -1.27 26.12
N LEU A 201 -10.57 -1.24 26.66
CA LEU A 201 -9.54 -0.28 26.26
C LEU A 201 -9.12 -0.44 24.79
N ILE A 202 -9.02 -1.67 24.28
CA ILE A 202 -8.76 -1.95 22.86
C ILE A 202 -9.95 -1.52 22.00
N ARG A 203 -11.17 -1.89 22.39
CA ARG A 203 -12.39 -1.60 21.63
C ARG A 203 -12.64 -0.11 21.46
N THR A 204 -12.24 0.68 22.45
CA THR A 204 -12.47 2.13 22.51
C THR A 204 -11.26 2.96 22.07
N ASN A 205 -10.24 2.33 21.49
CA ASN A 205 -9.00 2.96 20.99
C ASN A 205 -8.34 3.94 21.98
N VAL A 206 -8.32 3.61 23.28
CA VAL A 206 -7.72 4.47 24.31
C VAL A 206 -6.22 4.70 24.06
N PHE A 207 -5.55 3.68 23.51
CA PHE A 207 -4.12 3.73 23.20
C PHE A 207 -3.92 4.02 21.71
N GLY A 208 -3.27 5.13 21.43
CA GLY A 208 -2.88 5.51 20.08
C GLY A 208 -1.68 4.69 19.56
N PRO A 209 -1.31 4.89 18.28
CA PRO A 209 -0.25 4.13 17.60
C PRO A 209 1.09 4.06 18.36
N SER A 210 1.45 5.11 19.08
CA SER A 210 2.71 5.23 19.83
C SER A 210 2.76 4.47 21.15
N CYS A 211 1.60 4.07 21.69
CA CYS A 211 1.50 3.40 22.99
C CYS A 211 0.92 1.98 22.86
N LEU A 212 0.25 1.68 21.75
CA LEU A 212 -0.45 0.42 21.54
C LEU A 212 0.50 -0.79 21.60
N GLY A 213 1.71 -0.68 21.06
CA GLY A 213 2.72 -1.75 21.15
C GLY A 213 3.11 -2.07 22.60
N ALA A 214 3.42 -1.03 23.39
CA ALA A 214 3.72 -1.19 24.81
C ALA A 214 2.52 -1.73 25.61
N PHE A 215 1.30 -1.37 25.22
CA PHE A 215 0.09 -1.91 25.83
C PHE A 215 -0.09 -3.41 25.55
N TYR A 216 0.24 -3.89 24.35
CA TYR A 216 0.24 -5.33 24.08
C TYR A 216 1.33 -6.08 24.86
N GLU A 217 2.53 -5.51 25.01
CA GLU A 217 3.55 -6.06 25.90
C GLU A 217 3.04 -6.18 27.35
N LEU A 218 2.34 -5.16 27.83
CA LEU A 218 1.74 -5.20 29.15
C LEU A 218 0.68 -6.30 29.24
N CYS A 219 -0.21 -6.43 28.25
CA CYS A 219 -1.21 -7.50 28.22
C CYS A 219 -0.57 -8.89 28.30
N LEU A 220 0.56 -9.10 27.61
CA LEU A 220 1.32 -10.35 27.67
C LEU A 220 1.94 -10.57 29.06
N SER A 221 2.51 -9.53 29.67
CA SER A 221 3.07 -9.60 31.03
C SER A 221 2.03 -9.89 32.12
N LEU A 222 0.77 -9.53 31.86
CA LEU A 222 -0.37 -9.77 32.74
C LEU A 222 -1.15 -11.03 32.37
N GLU A 223 -0.53 -11.94 31.61
CA GLU A 223 -1.07 -13.24 31.20
C GLU A 223 -2.40 -13.17 30.41
N GLN A 224 -2.68 -12.03 29.75
CA GLN A 224 -3.87 -11.85 28.91
C GLN A 224 -3.67 -12.43 27.50
N ILE A 225 -3.15 -13.66 27.42
CA ILE A 225 -2.84 -14.37 26.17
C ILE A 225 -4.06 -14.49 25.23
N PRO A 226 -5.26 -14.90 25.71
CA PRO A 226 -6.43 -15.04 24.82
C PRO A 226 -6.84 -13.74 24.14
N LEU A 227 -6.65 -12.61 24.84
CA LEU A 227 -6.93 -11.28 24.28
C LEU A 227 -5.97 -10.97 23.12
N VAL A 228 -4.68 -11.19 23.32
CA VAL A 228 -3.65 -10.91 22.29
C VAL A 228 -3.86 -11.81 21.06
N ARG A 229 -4.23 -13.08 21.25
CA ARG A 229 -4.58 -13.98 20.14
C ARG A 229 -5.80 -13.48 19.36
N SER A 230 -6.83 -13.01 20.05
CA SER A 230 -7.99 -12.39 19.40
C SER A 230 -7.62 -11.15 18.61
N VAL A 231 -6.68 -10.33 19.10
CA VAL A 231 -6.15 -9.17 18.36
C VAL A 231 -5.42 -9.62 17.09
N ILE A 232 -4.56 -10.65 17.16
CA ILE A 232 -3.83 -11.17 16.00
C ILE A 232 -4.79 -11.66 14.92
N GLN A 233 -5.89 -12.32 15.31
CA GLN A 233 -6.92 -12.81 14.40
C GLN A 233 -7.87 -11.72 13.89
N SER A 234 -7.89 -10.55 14.53
CA SER A 234 -8.73 -9.42 14.12
C SER A 234 -8.17 -8.71 12.87
N SER A 235 -9.05 -8.13 12.05
CA SER A 235 -8.67 -7.31 10.88
C SER A 235 -8.20 -5.88 11.22
N ASN A 236 -7.85 -5.63 12.49
CA ASN A 236 -7.40 -4.31 12.93
C ASN A 236 -6.03 -3.98 12.31
N ALA A 237 -5.88 -2.73 11.86
CA ALA A 237 -4.60 -2.20 11.42
C ALA A 237 -3.61 -2.19 12.60
N LEU A 238 -2.36 -2.58 12.34
CA LEU A 238 -1.29 -2.61 13.34
C LEU A 238 -0.12 -1.77 12.84
N THR A 239 0.53 -1.05 13.74
CA THR A 239 1.82 -0.43 13.45
C THR A 239 2.91 -1.49 13.43
N GLU A 240 4.07 -1.18 12.84
CA GLU A 240 5.24 -2.05 12.85
C GLU A 240 5.73 -2.34 14.27
N GLU A 241 5.51 -1.41 15.21
CA GLU A 241 5.80 -1.64 16.62
C GLU A 241 4.87 -2.67 17.25
N CYS A 242 3.57 -2.60 16.97
CA CYS A 242 2.64 -3.65 17.39
C CYS A 242 2.99 -4.98 16.74
N LEU A 243 3.29 -4.97 15.43
CA LEU A 243 3.63 -6.17 14.69
C LEU A 243 4.88 -6.85 15.26
N ALA A 244 5.94 -6.10 15.58
CA ALA A 244 7.15 -6.64 16.18
C ALA A 244 6.90 -7.29 17.55
N VAL A 245 6.05 -6.66 18.40
CA VAL A 245 5.65 -7.24 19.69
C VAL A 245 4.88 -8.55 19.51
N LEU A 246 3.93 -8.57 18.57
CA LEU A 246 3.12 -9.76 18.31
C LEU A 246 3.92 -10.87 17.62
N LEU A 247 4.86 -10.54 16.74
CA LEU A 247 5.80 -11.50 16.14
C LEU A 247 6.70 -12.12 17.23
N ASN A 248 7.19 -11.32 18.17
CA ASN A 248 7.96 -11.83 19.31
C ASN A 248 7.13 -12.81 20.16
N PHE A 249 5.85 -12.50 20.37
CA PHE A 249 4.92 -13.38 21.06
C PHE A 249 4.65 -14.68 20.29
N VAL A 250 4.35 -14.60 18.98
CA VAL A 250 4.15 -15.79 18.15
C VAL A 250 5.40 -16.67 18.13
N ALA A 251 6.59 -16.07 18.04
CA ALA A 251 7.85 -16.81 18.15
C ALA A 251 7.99 -17.57 19.47
N SER A 252 7.54 -16.97 20.58
CA SER A 252 7.55 -17.63 21.89
C SER A 252 6.64 -18.86 21.92
N LEU A 253 5.49 -18.82 21.22
CA LEU A 253 4.59 -19.97 21.09
C LEU A 253 5.19 -21.07 20.21
N LEU A 254 5.80 -20.68 19.09
CA LEU A 254 6.49 -21.61 18.17
C LEU A 254 7.70 -22.31 18.80
N SER A 255 8.29 -21.70 19.84
CA SER A 255 9.40 -22.31 20.58
C SER A 255 8.99 -23.48 21.49
N ILE A 256 7.69 -23.67 21.70
CA ILE A 256 7.14 -24.75 22.54
C ILE A 256 7.13 -26.05 21.73
N GLU A 257 7.63 -27.15 22.30
CA GLU A 257 7.74 -28.46 21.63
C GLU A 257 6.41 -29.00 21.08
N LYS A 258 5.27 -28.58 21.67
CA LYS A 258 3.92 -28.90 21.22
C LYS A 258 3.09 -27.61 21.20
N PRO A 259 3.09 -26.88 20.07
CA PRO A 259 2.21 -25.72 19.92
C PRO A 259 0.73 -26.14 20.02
N GLN A 260 -0.10 -25.24 20.52
CA GLN A 260 -1.55 -25.42 20.50
C GLN A 260 -2.08 -25.35 19.08
N GLU A 261 -3.20 -26.01 18.83
CA GLU A 261 -3.92 -25.96 17.56
C GLU A 261 -4.23 -24.49 17.22
N GLY A 262 -3.80 -24.04 16.03
CA GLY A 262 -3.92 -22.64 15.59
C GLY A 262 -2.75 -21.71 15.92
N ASP A 263 -1.72 -22.12 16.68
CA ASP A 263 -0.51 -21.28 16.91
C ASP A 263 0.22 -20.94 15.61
N ASN A 264 0.34 -21.91 14.70
CA ASN A 264 1.00 -21.72 13.40
C ASN A 264 0.21 -20.76 12.49
N GLU A 265 -1.12 -20.75 12.61
CA GLU A 265 -2.00 -19.85 11.85
C GLU A 265 -1.85 -18.39 12.28
N LEU A 266 -1.44 -18.13 13.53
CA LEU A 266 -1.23 -16.77 14.02
C LEU A 266 -0.15 -16.04 13.22
N LEU A 267 0.93 -16.72 12.84
CA LEU A 267 1.96 -16.12 11.98
C LEU A 267 1.38 -15.75 10.62
N ALA A 268 0.60 -16.64 10.01
CA ALA A 268 -0.09 -16.35 8.75
C ALA A 268 -1.03 -15.14 8.88
N CYS A 269 -1.80 -15.03 9.97
CA CYS A 269 -2.64 -13.85 10.24
C CYS A 269 -1.83 -12.55 10.39
N LEU A 270 -0.62 -12.62 10.97
CA LEU A 270 0.27 -11.46 11.04
C LEU A 270 0.81 -11.10 9.65
N LEU A 271 1.22 -12.09 8.85
CA LEU A 271 1.77 -11.89 7.50
C LEU A 271 0.73 -11.42 6.48
N GLN A 272 -0.56 -11.68 6.70
CA GLN A 272 -1.64 -11.06 5.89
C GLN A 272 -1.64 -9.53 5.99
N ARG A 273 -1.00 -8.96 7.02
CA ARG A 273 -0.86 -7.52 7.17
C ARG A 273 0.38 -7.08 6.40
N GLN A 274 0.19 -6.17 5.45
CA GLN A 274 1.31 -5.49 4.81
C GLN A 274 2.06 -4.65 5.84
N PHE A 275 3.39 -4.64 5.76
CA PHE A 275 4.26 -3.87 6.63
C PHE A 275 5.39 -3.23 5.83
N ASP A 276 5.93 -2.12 6.33
CA ASP A 276 7.15 -1.54 5.77
C ASP A 276 8.38 -2.30 6.29
N PRO A 277 9.20 -2.93 5.42
CA PRO A 277 10.34 -3.75 5.84
C PRO A 277 11.39 -2.97 6.65
N ARG A 278 11.62 -1.69 6.30
CA ARG A 278 12.64 -0.87 6.96
C ARG A 278 12.22 -0.52 8.38
N ARG A 279 10.98 -0.03 8.54
CA ARG A 279 10.40 0.30 9.85
C ARG A 279 10.28 -0.93 10.72
N LEU A 280 9.86 -2.06 10.15
CA LEU A 280 9.80 -3.31 10.90
C LEU A 280 11.18 -3.76 11.37
N GLY A 281 12.21 -3.69 10.53
CA GLY A 281 13.58 -4.02 10.92
C GLY A 281 14.10 -3.20 12.12
N GLU A 282 13.88 -1.89 12.11
CA GLU A 282 14.29 -0.99 13.21
C GLU A 282 13.60 -1.31 14.54
N VAL A 283 12.33 -1.74 14.51
CA VAL A 283 11.61 -2.11 15.73
C VAL A 283 11.90 -3.55 16.14
N ALA A 284 11.99 -4.47 15.19
CA ALA A 284 12.36 -5.86 15.40
C ALA A 284 13.69 -5.98 16.15
N ALA A 285 14.71 -5.18 15.76
CA ALA A 285 16.01 -5.13 16.44
C ALA A 285 15.94 -4.85 17.95
N ARG A 286 14.89 -4.17 18.40
CA ARG A 286 14.65 -3.79 19.80
C ARG A 286 13.73 -4.75 20.55
N LYS A 287 12.81 -5.41 19.84
CA LYS A 287 11.70 -6.18 20.43
C LYS A 287 11.85 -7.69 20.30
N ILE A 288 12.54 -8.16 19.28
CA ILE A 288 12.68 -9.60 18.96
C ILE A 288 14.09 -10.06 19.36
N THR A 289 14.17 -11.24 19.98
CA THR A 289 15.45 -11.88 20.32
C THR A 289 16.01 -12.66 19.13
N SER A 290 17.33 -12.88 19.06
CA SER A 290 17.95 -13.71 18.02
C SER A 290 17.35 -15.12 17.97
N ARG A 291 17.12 -15.71 19.15
CA ARG A 291 16.42 -17.00 19.28
C ARG A 291 15.00 -16.98 18.72
N HIS A 292 14.21 -15.95 19.01
CA HIS A 292 12.86 -15.83 18.44
C HIS A 292 12.88 -15.58 16.93
N ALA A 293 13.86 -14.83 16.43
CA ALA A 293 14.06 -14.63 15.00
C ALA A 293 14.35 -15.95 14.27
N SER A 294 15.09 -16.89 14.88
CA SER A 294 15.36 -18.20 14.27
C SER A 294 14.10 -19.05 14.14
N PHE A 295 13.22 -19.06 15.15
CA PHE A 295 11.91 -19.73 15.05
C PHE A 295 11.02 -19.11 13.98
N LEU A 296 10.98 -17.78 13.89
CA LEU A 296 10.21 -17.08 12.86
C LEU A 296 10.73 -17.36 11.46
N LEU A 297 12.06 -17.39 11.26
CA LEU A 297 12.68 -17.71 9.97
C LEU A 297 12.26 -19.11 9.50
N ARG A 298 12.34 -20.11 10.37
CA ARG A 298 11.92 -21.48 10.04
C ARG A 298 10.43 -21.55 9.70
N ALA A 299 9.59 -20.94 10.52
CA ALA A 299 8.15 -20.90 10.25
C ALA A 299 7.81 -20.17 8.94
N CYS A 300 8.54 -19.13 8.56
CA CYS A 300 8.36 -18.46 7.27
C CYS A 300 8.79 -19.35 6.09
N MET A 301 9.87 -20.13 6.22
CA MET A 301 10.25 -21.13 5.21
C MET A 301 9.15 -22.17 5.02
N ASP A 302 8.58 -22.68 6.12
CA ASP A 302 7.47 -23.64 6.06
C ASP A 302 6.23 -23.04 5.38
N ILE A 303 5.86 -21.80 5.73
CA ILE A 303 4.75 -21.06 5.11
C ILE A 303 4.97 -20.89 3.60
N TYR A 304 6.20 -20.59 3.16
CA TYR A 304 6.48 -20.41 1.74
C TYR A 304 6.36 -21.72 0.95
N VAL A 305 6.77 -22.84 1.54
CA VAL A 305 6.74 -24.16 0.87
C VAL A 305 5.31 -24.71 0.81
N VAL A 306 4.46 -24.42 1.79
CA VAL A 306 3.10 -24.94 1.86
C VAL A 306 2.14 -24.13 0.97
N THR A 307 1.57 -24.79 -0.04
CA THR A 307 0.71 -24.18 -1.07
C THR A 307 -0.56 -23.53 -0.54
N GLU A 308 -1.06 -23.95 0.62
CA GLU A 308 -2.24 -23.38 1.28
C GLU A 308 -2.05 -21.91 1.68
N TYR A 309 -0.80 -21.46 1.85
CA TYR A 309 -0.45 -20.11 2.26
C TYR A 309 -0.01 -19.20 1.11
N GLY A 310 -0.39 -19.51 -0.14
CA GLY A 310 0.03 -18.75 -1.32
C GLY A 310 -0.24 -17.23 -1.26
N LEU A 311 -1.25 -16.80 -0.49
CA LEU A 311 -1.59 -15.38 -0.28
C LEU A 311 -0.59 -14.63 0.62
N VAL A 312 0.16 -15.33 1.47
CA VAL A 312 1.12 -14.73 2.41
C VAL A 312 2.57 -15.12 2.13
N ALA A 313 2.82 -15.95 1.11
CA ALA A 313 4.16 -16.41 0.75
C ALA A 313 5.13 -15.26 0.45
N GLU A 314 4.68 -14.22 -0.27
CA GLU A 314 5.49 -13.02 -0.53
C GLU A 314 5.83 -12.28 0.77
N GLN A 315 4.88 -12.16 1.68
CA GLN A 315 5.11 -11.51 2.97
C GLN A 315 6.00 -12.33 3.89
N ALA A 316 5.95 -13.67 3.79
CA ALA A 316 6.88 -14.55 4.47
C ALA A 316 8.31 -14.31 3.97
N LEU A 317 8.53 -14.22 2.64
CA LEU A 317 9.85 -13.88 2.09
C LEU A 317 10.34 -12.50 2.52
N LEU A 318 9.46 -11.50 2.51
CA LEU A 318 9.78 -10.15 2.99
C LEU A 318 10.18 -10.17 4.47
N LEU A 319 9.45 -10.89 5.32
CA LEU A 319 9.80 -11.05 6.73
C LEU A 319 11.14 -11.79 6.89
N MET A 320 11.40 -12.83 6.09
CA MET A 320 12.68 -13.53 6.10
C MET A 320 13.85 -12.60 5.75
N SER A 321 13.68 -11.70 4.78
CA SER A 321 14.68 -10.67 4.47
C SER A 321 14.91 -9.76 5.67
N VAL A 322 13.84 -9.22 6.27
CA VAL A 322 13.94 -8.33 7.44
C VAL A 322 14.66 -9.01 8.60
N LEU A 323 14.32 -10.28 8.90
CA LEU A 323 14.94 -11.03 9.98
C LEU A 323 16.41 -11.35 9.69
N THR A 324 16.75 -11.70 8.44
CA THR A 324 18.14 -11.94 8.02
C THR A 324 18.97 -10.66 8.09
N ASP A 325 18.45 -9.53 7.61
CA ASP A 325 19.14 -8.25 7.67
C ASP A 325 19.35 -7.78 9.11
N THR A 326 18.36 -8.01 9.98
CA THR A 326 18.39 -7.54 11.37
C THR A 326 19.23 -8.44 12.28
N PHE A 327 19.17 -9.76 12.08
CA PHE A 327 19.74 -10.75 13.02
C PHE A 327 20.76 -11.70 12.39
N GLY A 328 20.93 -11.71 11.07
CA GLY A 328 21.73 -12.72 10.35
C GLY A 328 23.16 -12.85 10.87
N SER A 329 23.82 -11.71 11.15
CA SER A 329 25.15 -11.74 11.77
C SER A 329 25.13 -12.47 13.13
N ARG A 330 24.18 -12.15 14.01
CA ARG A 330 24.05 -12.79 15.34
C ARG A 330 23.73 -14.28 15.22
N LEU A 331 22.85 -14.65 14.31
CA LEU A 331 22.47 -16.05 14.07
C LEU A 331 23.65 -16.90 13.57
N VAL A 332 24.54 -16.32 12.77
CA VAL A 332 25.75 -17.01 12.29
C VAL A 332 26.74 -17.28 13.43
N TRP A 333 26.87 -16.36 14.39
CA TRP A 333 27.82 -16.49 15.50
C TRP A 333 27.28 -17.26 16.71
N GLU A 334 25.96 -17.39 16.86
CA GLU A 334 25.32 -18.19 17.90
C GLU A 334 25.25 -19.67 17.50
N ASN A 335 26.06 -20.52 18.14
CA ASN A 335 26.17 -21.95 17.82
C ASN A 335 24.82 -22.70 17.76
N ASP A 336 23.89 -22.35 18.65
CA ASP A 336 22.57 -23.01 18.73
C ASP A 336 21.64 -22.62 17.57
N SER A 337 21.89 -21.49 16.91
CA SER A 337 21.06 -20.94 15.82
C SER A 337 21.75 -20.93 14.46
N HIS A 338 23.05 -21.24 14.40
CA HIS A 338 23.85 -21.26 13.16
C HIS A 338 23.23 -22.17 12.09
N HIS A 339 22.69 -23.31 12.49
CA HIS A 339 22.04 -24.24 11.59
C HIS A 339 20.83 -23.64 10.87
N VAL A 340 20.08 -22.72 11.53
CA VAL A 340 18.93 -22.02 10.93
C VAL A 340 19.40 -20.97 9.93
N ALA A 341 20.47 -20.24 10.24
CA ALA A 341 21.06 -19.29 9.30
C ALA A 341 21.55 -20.00 8.03
N LYS A 342 22.20 -21.16 8.20
CA LYS A 342 22.62 -22.00 7.08
C LYS A 342 21.43 -22.50 6.26
N GLU A 343 20.38 -23.01 6.92
CA GLU A 343 19.15 -23.49 6.28
C GLU A 343 18.47 -22.38 5.47
N ALA A 344 18.37 -21.16 6.03
CA ALA A 344 17.81 -20.01 5.33
C ALA A 344 18.66 -19.61 4.11
N LEU A 345 20.00 -19.62 4.21
CA LEU A 345 20.88 -19.34 3.08
C LEU A 345 20.74 -20.38 1.96
N GLU A 346 20.77 -21.68 2.30
CA GLU A 346 20.54 -22.76 1.33
C GLU A 346 19.15 -22.64 0.67
N PHE A 347 18.14 -22.20 1.42
CA PHE A 347 16.81 -21.94 0.89
C PHE A 347 16.81 -20.78 -0.11
N PHE A 348 17.47 -19.67 0.19
CA PHE A 348 17.63 -18.53 -0.75
C PHE A 348 18.41 -18.93 -2.01
N GLU A 349 19.47 -19.73 -1.88
CA GLU A 349 20.24 -20.24 -3.03
C GLU A 349 19.35 -21.08 -3.96
N ARG A 350 18.59 -22.04 -3.41
CA ARG A 350 17.67 -22.87 -4.20
C ARG A 350 16.60 -22.03 -4.92
N MET A 351 16.08 -20.98 -4.28
CA MET A 351 15.14 -20.06 -4.93
C MET A 351 15.80 -19.27 -6.06
N SER A 352 17.03 -18.81 -5.88
CA SER A 352 17.80 -18.12 -6.92
C SER A 352 18.05 -19.01 -8.14
N ASP A 353 18.34 -20.29 -7.94
CA ASP A 353 18.52 -21.26 -9.02
C ASP A 353 17.23 -21.48 -9.82
N VAL A 354 16.09 -21.56 -9.13
CA VAL A 354 14.75 -21.69 -9.74
C VAL A 354 14.43 -20.44 -10.57
N MET A 355 14.65 -19.25 -10.00
CA MET A 355 14.43 -17.98 -10.71
C MET A 355 15.31 -17.86 -11.96
N SER A 356 16.59 -18.21 -11.84
CA SER A 356 17.54 -18.22 -12.97
C SER A 356 17.09 -19.18 -14.07
N SER A 357 16.54 -20.35 -13.70
CA SER A 357 16.00 -21.32 -14.65
C SER A 357 14.78 -20.77 -15.39
N PHE A 358 13.89 -20.03 -14.71
CA PHE A 358 12.75 -19.37 -15.36
C PHE A 358 13.20 -18.26 -16.32
N GLU A 359 14.20 -17.46 -15.95
CA GLU A 359 14.79 -16.46 -16.84
C GLU A 359 15.39 -17.11 -18.09
N GLU A 360 16.09 -18.23 -17.96
CA GLU A 360 16.64 -18.97 -19.10
C GLU A 360 15.53 -19.50 -20.02
N ILE A 361 14.44 -20.01 -19.44
CA ILE A 361 13.25 -20.46 -20.18
C ILE A 361 12.62 -19.30 -20.96
N ASP A 362 12.46 -18.13 -20.34
CA ASP A 362 11.88 -16.96 -20.99
C ASP A 362 12.77 -16.42 -22.12
N VAL A 363 14.09 -16.44 -21.94
CA VAL A 363 15.05 -16.11 -23.00
C VAL A 363 14.91 -17.08 -24.17
N LYS A 364 14.88 -18.40 -23.91
CA LYS A 364 14.69 -19.43 -24.95
C LYS A 364 13.36 -19.26 -25.67
N ARG A 365 12.28 -19.00 -24.94
CA ARG A 365 10.95 -18.74 -25.50
C ARG A 365 10.96 -17.52 -26.42
N THR A 366 11.62 -16.44 -26.00
CA THR A 366 11.75 -15.21 -26.81
C THR A 366 12.58 -15.45 -28.06
N GLN A 367 13.61 -16.28 -28.00
CA GLN A 367 14.43 -16.67 -29.15
C GLN A 367 13.63 -17.52 -30.15
N ILE A 368 12.82 -18.48 -29.66
CA ILE A 368 11.94 -19.30 -30.51
C ILE A 368 10.92 -18.41 -31.24
N VAL A 369 10.27 -17.47 -30.53
CA VAL A 369 9.31 -16.53 -31.15
C VAL A 369 9.97 -15.62 -32.19
N LYS A 370 11.24 -15.24 -31.99
CA LYS A 370 12.00 -14.47 -32.99
C LYS A 370 12.37 -15.34 -34.20
N ALA A 371 12.83 -16.56 -33.98
CA ALA A 371 13.14 -17.51 -35.05
C ALA A 371 11.91 -17.86 -35.89
N GLU A 372 10.74 -18.06 -35.27
CA GLU A 372 9.47 -18.27 -35.99
C GLU A 372 9.09 -17.05 -36.85
N LYS A 373 9.27 -15.82 -36.35
CA LYS A 373 9.05 -14.59 -37.13
C LYS A 373 10.01 -14.47 -38.33
N ASP A 374 11.26 -14.88 -38.16
CA ASP A 374 12.25 -14.88 -39.23
C ASP A 374 11.97 -15.98 -40.27
N ASP A 375 11.41 -17.12 -39.87
CA ASP A 375 10.94 -18.17 -40.79
C ASP A 375 9.72 -17.73 -41.62
N PHE A 376 8.83 -16.87 -41.08
CA PHE A 376 7.75 -16.28 -41.87
C PHE A 376 8.25 -15.26 -42.91
N ALA A 377 9.46 -14.73 -42.79
CA ALA A 377 10.07 -13.87 -43.80
C ALA A 377 10.56 -14.63 -45.05
N LEU A 378 10.65 -15.97 -44.98
CA LEU A 378 11.00 -16.83 -46.12
C LEU A 378 9.82 -17.14 -47.05
N TYR A 379 8.58 -16.84 -46.64
CA TYR A 379 7.40 -17.01 -47.48
C TYR A 379 6.97 -15.67 -48.11
N LYS A 380 7.33 -15.50 -49.38
CA LYS A 380 6.86 -14.36 -50.19
C LYS A 380 5.39 -14.59 -50.58
N ILE A 381 4.46 -13.91 -49.91
CA ILE A 381 3.06 -13.85 -50.35
C ILE A 381 3.00 -12.94 -51.59
N GLU A 382 3.12 -13.52 -52.78
CA GLU A 382 2.87 -12.80 -54.03
C GLU A 382 1.36 -12.72 -54.31
N LYS A 383 0.81 -11.51 -54.31
CA LYS A 383 -0.54 -11.27 -54.84
C LYS A 383 -0.51 -11.37 -56.36
N ILE A 384 -0.84 -12.55 -56.89
CA ILE A 384 -1.09 -12.72 -58.32
C ILE A 384 -2.39 -11.99 -58.65
N THR A 385 -2.30 -10.87 -59.38
CA THR A 385 -3.48 -10.22 -59.95
C THR A 385 -3.81 -10.94 -61.24
N LEU A 386 -4.85 -11.78 -61.21
CA LEU A 386 -5.36 -12.40 -62.43
C LEU A 386 -5.84 -11.31 -63.40
N PRO A 387 -5.54 -11.41 -64.70
CA PRO A 387 -6.02 -10.45 -65.68
C PRO A 387 -7.54 -10.45 -65.67
N ARG A 388 -8.13 -9.30 -65.29
CA ARG A 388 -9.56 -9.07 -65.40
C ARG A 388 -9.94 -9.10 -66.88
N ARG A 389 -10.34 -10.26 -67.39
CA ARG A 389 -11.20 -10.28 -68.58
C ARG A 389 -12.51 -9.61 -68.16
N SER A 390 -12.87 -8.54 -68.85
CA SER A 390 -14.22 -8.00 -68.77
C SER A 390 -15.19 -9.09 -69.20
N LEU A 391 -15.94 -9.64 -68.24
CA LEU A 391 -17.09 -10.47 -68.55
C LEU A 391 -18.09 -9.57 -69.30
N LYS A 392 -18.18 -9.75 -70.63
CA LYS A 392 -19.37 -9.38 -71.39
C LYS A 392 -20.29 -10.60 -71.39
N TRP A 393 -21.02 -10.80 -70.30
CA TRP A 393 -22.28 -11.55 -70.26
C TRP A 393 -23.13 -10.93 -69.16
#